data_AF-A0A844XB37-F1
#
_entry.id   AF-A0A844XB37-F1
#
_cell.length_a   1.000
_cell.length_b   1.000
_cell.length_c   1.000
_cell.angle_alpha   90.00
_cell.angle_beta   90.00
_cell.angle_gamma   90.00
#
_symmetry.space_group_name_H-M   'P 1'
#
loop_
_entity.id
_entity.type
_entity.pdbx_description
1 polymer ?
#
loop_
_entity_poly.entity_id
_entity_poly.type
_entity_poly.pdbx_seq_one_letter_code
_entity_poly.pdbx_strand_id
1 'polypeptide(L)'
;MDVTANEDEQISTDEHHEKWRQKVEAWLAVCADPSGPEDASDHLRYFKTLLASSPPSVAKVFHSTQTDRRIDSLLLQNALESAAAQLLAEVPHGFMISRPVAGPAICTIVLPGLSDEFTYESSNEALAFVGALAKATIKLAHGENRPAELAKKQVRH
;
A
#
# COMPACT_ATOMS: atom_id res chain seq x y z
N MET A 1 -26.91 -15.18 -28.22
CA MET A 1 -25.93 -14.10 -28.06
C MET A 1 -26.25 -13.48 -26.72
N ASP A 2 -25.54 -13.95 -25.69
CA ASP A 2 -25.70 -13.59 -24.28
C ASP A 2 -24.91 -12.31 -24.02
N VAL A 3 -25.58 -11.16 -24.05
CA VAL A 3 -24.96 -9.85 -23.79
C VAL A 3 -25.06 -9.49 -22.30
N THR A 4 -26.02 -10.06 -21.58
CA THR A 4 -26.32 -9.75 -20.17
C THR A 4 -25.29 -10.31 -19.18
N ALA A 5 -24.65 -11.44 -19.48
CA ALA A 5 -23.67 -12.05 -18.57
C ALA A 5 -22.39 -11.21 -18.40
N ASN A 6 -22.02 -10.41 -19.41
CA ASN A 6 -20.81 -9.58 -19.38
C ASN A 6 -21.00 -8.28 -18.60
N GLU A 7 -22.24 -7.76 -18.53
CA GLU A 7 -22.53 -6.50 -17.82
C GLU A 7 -22.57 -6.74 -16.29
N ASP A 8 -23.15 -7.86 -15.84
CA ASP A 8 -23.25 -8.20 -14.42
C ASP A 8 -21.88 -8.49 -13.78
N GLU A 9 -20.95 -9.12 -14.53
CA GLU A 9 -19.60 -9.42 -14.03
C GLU A 9 -18.72 -8.17 -13.93
N GLN A 10 -18.92 -7.19 -14.83
CA GLN A 10 -18.19 -5.94 -14.82
C GLN A 10 -18.65 -4.99 -13.70
N ILE A 11 -19.97 -4.90 -13.44
CA ILE A 11 -20.53 -4.12 -12.33
C ILE A 11 -20.02 -4.62 -10.96
N SER A 12 -19.94 -5.94 -10.79
CA SER A 12 -19.45 -6.58 -9.56
C SER A 12 -17.97 -6.26 -9.27
N THR A 13 -17.14 -6.17 -10.32
CA THR A 13 -15.71 -5.89 -10.20
C THR A 13 -15.44 -4.43 -9.82
N ASP A 14 -16.15 -3.50 -10.45
CA ASP A 14 -16.04 -2.07 -10.16
C ASP A 14 -16.51 -1.75 -8.74
N GLU A 15 -17.59 -2.39 -8.29
CA GLU A 15 -18.09 -2.25 -6.91
C GLU A 15 -17.08 -2.79 -5.88
N HIS A 16 -16.41 -3.90 -6.17
CA HIS A 16 -15.37 -4.45 -5.30
C HIS A 16 -14.17 -3.49 -5.17
N HIS A 17 -13.71 -2.91 -6.29
CA HIS A 17 -12.60 -1.96 -6.30
C HIS A 17 -12.92 -0.71 -5.47
N GLU A 18 -14.13 -0.17 -5.66
CA GLU A 18 -14.63 0.99 -4.93
C GLU A 18 -14.68 0.72 -3.42
N LYS A 19 -15.27 -0.41 -3.02
CA LYS A 19 -15.35 -0.81 -1.60
C LYS A 19 -13.98 -1.01 -0.97
N TRP A 20 -13.04 -1.60 -1.69
CA TRP A 20 -11.67 -1.74 -1.21
C TRP A 20 -11.01 -0.37 -1.01
N ARG A 21 -11.14 0.54 -1.99
CA ARG A 21 -10.59 1.90 -1.91
C ARG A 21 -11.12 2.65 -0.70
N GLN A 22 -12.45 2.64 -0.50
CA GLN A 22 -13.08 3.28 0.64
C GLN A 22 -12.55 2.78 1.99
N LYS A 23 -12.23 1.48 2.11
CA LYS A 23 -11.60 0.92 3.31
C LYS A 23 -10.19 1.46 3.54
N VAL A 24 -9.39 1.56 2.48
CA VAL A 24 -8.02 2.13 2.57
C VAL A 24 -8.09 3.61 2.94
N GLU A 25 -8.99 4.38 2.33
CA GLU A 25 -9.19 5.81 2.63
C GLU A 25 -9.69 6.02 4.06
N ALA A 26 -10.65 5.20 4.53
CA ALA A 26 -11.12 5.25 5.90
C ALA A 26 -10.00 4.92 6.90
N TRP A 27 -9.18 3.91 6.61
CA TRP A 27 -8.02 3.56 7.43
C TRP A 27 -6.97 4.67 7.47
N LEU A 28 -6.69 5.32 6.32
CA LEU A 28 -5.81 6.49 6.28
C LEU A 28 -6.32 7.61 7.20
N ALA A 29 -7.62 7.89 7.21
CA ALA A 29 -8.18 8.89 8.10
C ALA A 29 -7.95 8.55 9.59
N VAL A 30 -8.01 7.26 9.96
CA VAL A 30 -7.69 6.81 11.34
C VAL A 30 -6.21 7.00 11.65
N CYS A 31 -5.30 6.60 10.75
CA CYS A 31 -3.85 6.74 10.95
C CYS A 31 -3.36 8.19 11.01
N ALA A 32 -4.17 9.15 10.55
CA ALA A 32 -3.87 10.58 10.64
C ALA A 32 -4.17 11.17 12.02
N ASP A 33 -4.97 10.51 12.87
CA ASP A 33 -5.31 11.01 14.20
C ASP A 33 -4.18 10.68 15.20
N PRO A 34 -3.41 11.69 15.68
CA PRO A 34 -2.33 11.48 16.63
C PRO A 34 -2.83 11.15 18.05
N SER A 35 -4.14 11.27 18.30
CA SER A 35 -4.78 11.11 19.61
C SER A 35 -5.26 9.69 19.86
N GLY A 36 -5.24 8.82 18.84
CA GLY A 36 -5.71 7.46 18.93
C GLY A 36 -4.80 6.59 19.81
N PRO A 37 -5.36 5.72 20.68
CA PRO A 37 -4.58 4.79 21.50
C PRO A 37 -4.07 3.58 20.69
N GLU A 38 -4.12 3.62 19.36
CA GLU A 38 -3.95 2.44 18.52
C GLU A 38 -2.48 2.06 18.33
N ASP A 39 -2.21 0.74 18.44
CA ASP A 39 -0.88 0.17 18.27
C ASP A 39 -0.52 0.18 16.76
N ALA A 40 0.62 0.78 16.42
CA ALA A 40 1.15 0.79 15.06
C ALA A 40 1.27 -0.62 14.45
N SER A 41 1.49 -1.64 15.29
CA SER A 41 1.48 -3.05 14.91
C SER A 41 0.12 -3.48 14.34
N ASP A 42 -0.99 -3.05 14.96
CA ASP A 42 -2.34 -3.40 14.51
C ASP A 42 -2.70 -2.71 13.21
N HIS A 43 -2.30 -1.44 13.02
CA HIS A 43 -2.44 -0.77 11.73
C HIS A 43 -1.68 -1.45 10.61
N LEU A 44 -0.44 -1.90 10.86
CA LEU A 44 0.35 -2.67 9.91
C LEU A 44 -0.31 -4.00 9.54
N ARG A 45 -0.83 -4.74 10.53
CA ARG A 45 -1.61 -5.97 10.27
C ARG A 45 -2.85 -5.68 9.43
N TYR A 46 -3.59 -4.65 9.79
CA TYR A 46 -4.80 -4.26 9.08
C TYR A 46 -4.49 -3.91 7.62
N PHE A 47 -3.46 -3.10 7.38
CA PHE A 47 -3.06 -2.76 6.02
C PHE A 47 -2.58 -3.98 5.22
N LYS A 48 -1.84 -4.92 5.84
CA LYS A 48 -1.50 -6.21 5.20
C LYS A 48 -2.77 -6.99 4.81
N THR A 49 -3.81 -7.01 5.65
CA THR A 49 -5.10 -7.63 5.31
C THR A 49 -5.80 -6.91 4.15
N LEU A 50 -5.73 -5.58 4.09
CA LEU A 50 -6.24 -4.83 2.93
C LEU A 50 -5.47 -5.18 1.65
N LEU A 51 -4.14 -5.30 1.70
CA LEU A 51 -3.34 -5.73 0.55
C LEU A 51 -3.71 -7.15 0.10
N ALA A 52 -3.99 -8.07 1.02
CA ALA A 52 -4.40 -9.43 0.69
C ALA A 52 -5.77 -9.51 -0.02
N SER A 53 -6.63 -8.49 0.17
CA SER A 53 -7.95 -8.38 -0.46
C SER A 53 -8.00 -7.31 -1.55
N SER A 54 -6.84 -6.92 -2.09
CA SER A 54 -6.74 -5.83 -3.06
C SER A 54 -7.20 -6.21 -4.47
N PRO A 55 -7.68 -5.24 -5.27
CA PRO A 55 -7.92 -5.38 -6.70
C PRO A 55 -6.76 -6.03 -7.47
N PRO A 56 -7.01 -6.71 -8.61
CA PRO A 56 -5.97 -7.37 -9.40
C PRO A 56 -4.81 -6.46 -9.83
N SER A 57 -5.08 -5.18 -10.10
CA SER A 57 -4.08 -4.17 -10.46
C SER A 57 -3.05 -3.94 -9.35
N VAL A 58 -3.49 -3.96 -8.09
CA VAL A 58 -2.64 -3.84 -6.91
C VAL A 58 -2.01 -5.20 -6.58
N ALA A 59 -2.80 -6.26 -6.55
CA ALA A 59 -2.35 -7.61 -6.19
C ALA A 59 -1.18 -8.09 -7.08
N LYS A 60 -1.19 -7.73 -8.36
CA LYS A 60 -0.09 -8.05 -9.29
C LYS A 60 1.25 -7.43 -8.88
N VAL A 61 1.23 -6.23 -8.29
CA VAL A 61 2.44 -5.54 -7.82
C VAL A 61 2.90 -6.11 -6.49
N PHE A 62 1.97 -6.44 -5.58
CA PHE A 62 2.25 -6.81 -4.19
C PHE A 62 2.08 -8.30 -3.88
N HIS A 63 2.13 -9.17 -4.88
CA HIS A 63 1.78 -10.59 -4.73
C HIS A 63 2.61 -11.32 -3.66
N SER A 64 3.92 -11.06 -3.62
CA SER A 64 4.83 -11.67 -2.62
C SER A 64 4.50 -11.21 -1.20
N THR A 65 4.20 -9.92 -1.03
CA THR A 65 3.86 -9.30 0.27
C THR A 65 2.63 -9.93 0.93
N GLN A 66 1.64 -10.34 0.15
CA GLN A 66 0.40 -10.93 0.67
C GLN A 66 0.61 -12.24 1.42
N THR A 67 1.68 -12.99 1.09
CA THR A 67 1.96 -14.31 1.65
C THR A 67 3.14 -14.33 2.62
N ASP A 68 3.78 -13.18 2.84
CA ASP A 68 5.01 -13.12 3.61
C ASP A 68 4.77 -13.21 5.13
N ARG A 69 5.18 -14.35 5.70
CA ARG A 69 5.16 -14.62 7.14
C ARG A 69 6.23 -13.84 7.91
N ARG A 70 7.23 -13.30 7.23
CA ARG A 70 8.29 -12.48 7.83
C ARG A 70 7.72 -11.19 8.42
N ILE A 71 6.71 -10.60 7.79
CA ILE A 71 6.03 -9.41 8.31
C ILE A 71 5.47 -9.69 9.71
N ASP A 72 4.75 -10.80 9.87
CA ASP A 72 4.15 -11.15 11.18
C ASP A 72 5.22 -11.40 12.24
N SER A 73 6.34 -12.01 11.84
CA SER A 73 7.48 -12.24 12.73
C SER A 73 8.14 -10.93 13.18
N LEU A 74 8.28 -9.96 12.28
CA LEU A 74 8.81 -8.62 12.60
C LEU A 74 7.86 -7.85 13.51
N LEU A 75 6.55 -7.93 13.28
CA LEU A 75 5.54 -7.32 14.13
C LEU A 75 5.51 -7.92 15.55
N LEU A 76 5.70 -9.24 15.68
CA LEU A 76 5.83 -9.91 16.98
C LEU A 76 7.08 -9.45 17.76
N GLN A 77 8.12 -9.02 17.06
CA GLN A 77 9.35 -8.49 17.64
C GLN A 77 9.32 -6.96 17.83
N ASN A 78 8.18 -6.32 17.55
CA ASN A 78 8.02 -4.86 17.55
C ASN A 78 9.00 -4.12 16.61
N ALA A 79 9.45 -4.77 15.53
CA ALA A 79 10.32 -4.20 14.51
C ALA A 79 9.49 -3.52 13.42
N LEU A 80 8.77 -2.45 13.79
CA LEU A 80 7.71 -1.83 12.98
C LEU A 80 8.21 -1.28 11.64
N GLU A 81 9.34 -0.58 11.63
CA GLU A 81 9.93 0.00 10.42
C GLU A 81 10.40 -1.09 9.46
N SER A 82 10.97 -2.17 10.00
CA SER A 82 11.34 -3.34 9.20
C SER A 82 10.11 -4.03 8.62
N ALA A 83 9.04 -4.16 9.40
CA ALA A 83 7.77 -4.74 8.94
C ALA A 83 7.13 -3.88 7.83
N ALA A 84 7.15 -2.55 7.97
CA ALA A 84 6.68 -1.62 6.95
C ALA A 84 7.51 -1.71 5.66
N ALA A 85 8.84 -1.70 5.76
CA ALA A 85 9.74 -1.84 4.61
C ALA A 85 9.57 -3.19 3.90
N GLN A 86 9.32 -4.27 4.67
CA GLN A 86 9.07 -5.60 4.12
C GLN A 86 7.83 -5.65 3.21
N LEU A 87 6.88 -4.71 3.34
CA LEU A 87 5.73 -4.60 2.43
C LEU A 87 6.13 -4.32 0.98
N LEU A 88 7.30 -3.71 0.76
CA LEU A 88 7.85 -3.35 -0.55
C LEU A 88 9.09 -4.15 -0.94
N ALA A 89 9.43 -5.23 -0.22
CA ALA A 89 10.70 -5.94 -0.39
C ALA A 89 10.99 -6.38 -1.85
N GLU A 90 9.96 -6.79 -2.58
CA GLU A 90 10.08 -7.28 -3.96
C GLU A 90 9.57 -6.27 -5.01
N VAL A 91 9.12 -5.10 -4.57
CA VAL A 91 8.59 -4.05 -5.45
C VAL A 91 9.71 -3.03 -5.66
N PRO A 92 10.16 -2.75 -6.89
CA PRO A 92 11.06 -1.65 -7.13
C PRO A 92 10.47 -0.34 -6.58
N HIS A 93 11.19 0.38 -5.73
CA HIS A 93 10.69 1.59 -5.08
C HIS A 93 11.83 2.52 -4.70
N GLY A 94 11.51 3.81 -4.59
CA GLY A 94 12.31 4.79 -3.88
C GLY A 94 11.48 5.36 -2.73
N PHE A 95 12.13 5.67 -1.61
CA PHE A 95 11.44 6.35 -0.52
C PHE A 95 12.39 7.31 0.21
N MET A 96 11.80 8.32 0.84
CA MET A 96 12.48 9.25 1.72
C MET A 96 11.64 9.42 2.97
N ILE A 97 12.26 9.22 4.14
CA ILE A 97 11.66 9.52 5.44
C ILE A 97 12.36 10.75 6.01
N SER A 98 11.56 11.76 6.37
CA SER A 98 11.99 12.91 7.14
C SER A 98 11.47 12.80 8.56
N ARG A 99 12.37 12.87 9.54
CA ARG A 99 12.04 12.74 10.96
C ARG A 99 12.60 13.93 11.75
N PRO A 100 11.78 14.85 12.24
CA PRO A 100 12.23 15.91 13.13
C PRO A 100 12.52 15.36 14.54
N VAL A 101 13.31 16.09 15.33
CA VAL A 101 13.62 15.73 16.73
C VAL A 101 12.35 15.70 17.58
N ALA A 102 11.41 16.60 17.29
CA ALA A 102 10.07 16.64 17.88
C ALA A 102 9.07 16.92 16.77
N GLY A 103 7.98 16.14 16.74
CA GLY A 103 6.94 16.26 15.72
C GLY A 103 6.74 14.97 14.92
N PRO A 104 5.86 15.02 13.91
CA PRO A 104 5.50 13.86 13.11
C PRO A 104 6.59 13.48 12.12
N ALA A 105 6.64 12.19 11.78
CA ALA A 105 7.44 11.68 10.67
C ALA A 105 6.69 11.86 9.36
N ILE A 106 7.42 12.18 8.29
CA ILE A 106 6.89 12.29 6.94
C ILE A 106 7.60 11.26 6.07
N CYS A 107 6.86 10.45 5.33
CA CYS A 107 7.41 9.57 4.32
C CYS A 107 6.88 9.95 2.94
N THR A 108 7.78 9.97 1.95
CA THR A 108 7.43 10.06 0.53
C THR A 108 7.88 8.78 -0.15
N ILE A 109 6.98 8.14 -0.90
CA ILE A 109 7.25 6.94 -1.70
C ILE A 109 7.06 7.24 -3.18
N VAL A 110 7.95 6.68 -3.99
CA VAL A 110 7.87 6.68 -5.44
C VAL A 110 7.88 5.24 -5.91
N LEU A 111 6.84 4.84 -6.65
CA LEU A 111 6.76 3.54 -7.30
C LEU A 111 6.96 3.72 -8.81
N PRO A 112 7.85 2.94 -9.45
CA PRO A 112 8.01 3.00 -10.90
C PRO A 112 6.68 2.75 -11.60
N GLY A 113 6.39 3.56 -12.61
CA GLY A 113 5.13 3.51 -13.37
C GLY A 113 4.07 4.48 -12.91
N LEU A 114 4.17 4.97 -11.68
CA LEU A 114 3.38 6.09 -11.21
C LEU A 114 4.17 7.37 -11.48
N SER A 115 3.53 8.38 -12.06
CA SER A 115 4.15 9.70 -12.27
C SER A 115 4.28 10.52 -10.99
N ASP A 116 3.56 10.09 -9.94
CA ASP A 116 3.32 10.87 -8.74
C ASP A 116 4.20 10.37 -7.59
N GLU A 117 4.57 11.30 -6.71
CA GLU A 117 5.15 11.00 -5.41
C GLU A 117 4.03 10.97 -4.37
N PHE A 118 4.06 9.98 -3.47
CA PHE A 118 3.02 9.80 -2.47
C PHE A 118 3.58 10.12 -1.09
N THR A 119 3.10 11.22 -0.50
CA THR A 119 3.54 11.68 0.82
C THR A 119 2.49 11.44 1.88
N TYR A 120 2.93 11.01 3.06
CA TYR A 120 2.10 10.87 4.24
C TYR A 120 2.84 11.25 5.52
N GLU A 121 2.11 11.89 6.42
CA GLU A 121 2.60 12.36 7.73
C GLU A 121 1.91 11.54 8.82
N SER A 122 2.68 11.06 9.81
CA SER A 122 2.13 10.34 10.96
C SER A 122 3.02 10.50 12.20
N SER A 123 2.51 10.08 13.36
CA SER A 123 3.22 10.16 14.64
C SER A 123 4.45 9.25 14.73
N ASN A 124 4.56 8.23 13.86
CA ASN A 124 5.73 7.37 13.77
C ASN A 124 6.10 7.04 12.31
N GLU A 125 7.36 6.64 12.10
CA GLU A 125 7.95 6.40 10.78
C GLU A 125 7.27 5.25 10.02
N ALA A 126 6.92 4.17 10.72
CA ALA A 126 6.26 3.02 10.12
C ALA A 126 4.89 3.39 9.54
N LEU A 127 4.06 4.13 10.29
CA LEU A 127 2.76 4.60 9.81
C LEU A 127 2.89 5.68 8.74
N ALA A 128 3.89 6.56 8.83
CA ALA A 128 4.20 7.50 7.75
C ALA A 128 4.48 6.74 6.44
N PHE A 129 5.31 5.70 6.51
CA PHE A 129 5.63 4.86 5.36
C PHE A 129 4.42 4.11 4.81
N VAL A 130 3.66 3.43 5.67
CA VAL A 130 2.51 2.63 5.23
C VAL A 130 1.40 3.51 4.70
N GLY A 131 1.19 4.71 5.26
CA GLY A 131 0.23 5.68 4.75
C GLY A 131 0.61 6.21 3.37
N ALA A 132 1.90 6.48 3.13
CA ALA A 132 2.40 6.85 1.80
C ALA A 132 2.18 5.71 0.80
N LEU A 133 2.46 4.47 1.22
CA LEU A 133 2.24 3.28 0.41
C LEU A 133 0.76 3.06 0.10
N ALA A 134 -0.13 3.24 1.06
CA ALA A 134 -1.57 3.12 0.88
C ALA A 134 -2.12 4.13 -0.13
N LYS A 135 -1.61 5.37 -0.13
CA LYS A 135 -1.95 6.34 -1.19
C LYS A 135 -1.51 5.86 -2.57
N ALA A 136 -0.31 5.28 -2.66
CA ALA A 136 0.17 4.71 -3.92
C ALA A 136 -0.68 3.52 -4.39
N THR A 137 -1.15 2.66 -3.48
CA THR A 137 -2.00 1.51 -3.84
C THR A 137 -3.39 1.92 -4.28
N ILE A 138 -3.96 2.99 -3.71
CA ILE A 138 -5.20 3.61 -4.22
C ILE A 138 -5.01 4.05 -5.67
N LYS A 139 -3.90 4.74 -5.98
CA LYS A 139 -3.60 5.18 -7.35
C LYS A 139 -3.44 4.00 -8.32
N LEU A 140 -2.77 2.93 -7.89
CA LEU A 140 -2.64 1.69 -8.66
C LEU A 140 -4.00 1.04 -8.95
N ALA A 141 -4.93 1.07 -7.97
CA ALA A 141 -6.27 0.51 -8.13
C ALA A 141 -7.08 1.20 -9.23
N HIS A 142 -6.87 2.51 -9.45
CA HIS A 142 -7.52 3.29 -10.50
C HIS A 142 -7.03 2.98 -11.93
N GLY A 143 -6.05 2.08 -12.10
CA GLY A 143 -5.57 1.71 -13.43
C GLY A 143 -4.78 2.81 -14.13
N GLU A 144 -4.38 3.87 -13.41
CA GLU A 144 -3.48 4.90 -13.91
C GLU A 144 -2.07 4.37 -14.20
N ASN A 145 -1.80 3.14 -13.79
CA ASN A 145 -0.63 2.39 -14.17
C ASN A 145 -0.75 1.95 -15.63
N ARG A 146 -0.41 2.82 -16.58
CA ARG A 146 -0.03 2.37 -17.93
C ARG A 146 1.35 1.76 -17.80
N PRO A 147 1.53 0.44 -17.99
CA PRO A 147 2.85 -0.15 -17.97
C PRO A 147 3.57 0.28 -19.25
N ALA A 148 4.21 1.44 -19.24
CA ALA A 148 5.36 1.67 -20.07
C ALA A 148 6.49 0.78 -19.51
N GLU A 149 6.50 -0.49 -19.89
CA GLU A 149 7.71 -1.34 -19.88
C GLU A 149 8.57 -1.37 -18.59
N LEU A 150 7.98 -1.38 -17.39
CA LEU A 150 8.74 -1.15 -16.15
C LEU A 150 9.76 -2.22 -15.72
N ALA A 151 10.03 -3.28 -16.49
CA ALA A 151 11.01 -4.27 -16.05
C ALA A 151 11.66 -5.15 -17.12
N LYS A 152 11.35 -5.05 -18.42
CA LYS A 152 12.04 -5.92 -19.41
C LYS A 152 13.49 -5.51 -19.71
N LYS A 153 13.94 -4.35 -19.24
CA LYS A 153 15.27 -3.80 -19.60
C LYS A 153 16.26 -3.64 -18.46
N GLN A 154 15.90 -3.82 -17.20
CA GLN A 154 16.86 -3.66 -16.11
C GLN A 154 17.37 -5.01 -15.63
N VAL A 155 18.44 -5.41 -16.32
CA VAL A 155 19.58 -6.17 -15.79
C VAL A 155 19.42 -7.69 -15.75
N ARG A 156 19.65 -8.31 -16.92
CA ARG A 156 20.40 -9.57 -16.96
C ARG A 156 21.83 -9.25 -16.49
N HIS A 157 22.18 -9.62 -15.27
CA HIS A 157 23.56 -9.84 -14.84
C HIS A 157 23.75 -11.32 -14.59
#